data_AF-A0A9E0QB52-F1
#
_entry.id   AF-A0A9E0QB52-F1
#
_cell.length_a   1.000
_cell.length_b   1.000
_cell.length_c   1.000
_cell.angle_alpha   90.00
_cell.angle_beta   90.00
_cell.angle_gamma   90.00
#
_symmetry.space_group_name_H-M   'P 1'
#
loop_
_entity.id
_entity.type
_entity.pdbx_description
1 polymer ?
#
loop_
_entity_poly.entity_id
_entity_poly.type
_entity_poly.pdbx_seq_one_letter_code
_entity_poly.pdbx_strand_id
1 'polypeptide(L)'
;MFHKLANCSNKQNIGFNNPFYYEPNQLCLKAVDEVKTWIENADANFRLEIEQGKMFGVLIVENNKELGFIAGYSGQICGRSDWQYYVPAVFDYLQPDGYFKQHEAEISSINKEITLLEYSDDKIKAVADLQSACHEAELETEKYKDYIKKV
;
A
#
# COMPACT_ATOMS: atom_id res chain seq x y z
N MET A 1 -18.23 14.05 -4.19
CA MET A 1 -19.58 13.70 -4.64
C MET A 1 -20.49 13.56 -3.42
N PHE A 2 -21.71 14.09 -3.45
CA PHE A 2 -22.72 13.96 -2.39
C PHE A 2 -23.93 13.22 -2.95
N HIS A 3 -24.34 12.16 -2.27
CA HIS A 3 -25.48 11.32 -2.66
C HIS A 3 -26.64 11.59 -1.72
N LYS A 4 -27.73 12.14 -2.24
CA LYS A 4 -28.88 12.54 -1.42
C LYS A 4 -29.68 11.31 -0.99
N LEU A 5 -29.91 11.15 0.32
CA LEU A 5 -30.78 10.10 0.84
C LEU A 5 -32.23 10.57 0.83
N ALA A 6 -33.06 9.95 -0.01
CA ALA A 6 -34.48 10.29 -0.08
C ALA A 6 -35.24 9.89 1.20
N ASN A 7 -36.27 10.66 1.55
CA ASN A 7 -37.29 10.31 2.55
C ASN A 7 -36.78 10.07 3.98
N CYS A 8 -35.70 10.72 4.39
CA CYS A 8 -35.15 10.59 5.74
C CYS A 8 -35.27 11.92 6.50
N SER A 9 -36.43 12.16 7.13
CA SER A 9 -36.75 13.44 7.79
C SER A 9 -36.24 13.58 9.23
N ASN A 10 -35.71 12.51 9.82
CA ASN A 10 -35.38 12.49 11.24
C ASN A 10 -33.88 12.29 11.46
N LYS A 11 -33.26 13.31 12.04
CA LYS A 11 -31.93 13.25 12.65
C LYS A 11 -32.02 12.32 13.85
N GLN A 12 -31.79 11.02 13.64
CA GLN A 12 -31.59 10.11 14.77
C GLN A 12 -30.31 10.52 15.50
N ASN A 13 -30.34 10.48 16.83
CA ASN A 13 -29.15 10.70 17.65
C ASN A 13 -28.25 9.47 17.51
N ILE A 14 -27.42 9.47 16.48
CA ILE A 14 -26.51 8.37 16.18
C ILE A 14 -25.30 8.58 17.10
N GLY A 15 -25.26 7.82 18.20
CA GLY A 15 -24.07 7.74 19.03
C GLY A 15 -22.85 7.34 18.19
N PHE A 16 -21.67 7.76 18.60
CA PHE A 16 -20.43 7.45 17.88
C PHE A 16 -20.25 5.93 17.75
N ASN A 17 -20.01 5.44 16.54
CA ASN A 17 -19.94 4.01 16.26
C ASN A 17 -18.79 3.39 17.06
N ASN A 18 -19.09 2.46 17.96
CA ASN A 18 -18.08 1.65 18.63
C ASN A 18 -17.65 0.53 17.66
N PRO A 19 -16.37 0.47 17.23
CA PRO A 19 -15.92 -0.51 16.24
C PRO A 19 -15.99 -1.96 16.72
N PHE A 20 -16.18 -2.20 18.02
CA PHE A 20 -16.26 -3.54 18.62
C PHE A 20 -17.69 -3.98 18.94
N TYR A 21 -18.64 -3.03 19.01
CA TYR A 21 -20.05 -3.31 19.32
C TYR A 21 -20.92 -2.25 18.64
N TYR A 22 -21.31 -2.50 17.38
CA TYR A 22 -22.29 -1.66 16.73
C TYR A 22 -23.29 -2.48 15.94
N GLU A 23 -24.55 -2.06 16.00
CA GLU A 23 -25.54 -2.37 14.99
C GLU A 23 -25.55 -1.22 13.97
N PRO A 24 -25.37 -1.49 12.66
CA PRO A 24 -25.38 -0.43 11.65
C PRO A 24 -26.71 0.34 11.68
N ASN A 25 -26.63 1.67 11.67
CA ASN A 25 -27.83 2.50 11.56
C ASN A 25 -28.56 2.24 10.23
N GLN A 26 -29.89 2.33 10.23
CA GLN A 26 -30.73 2.15 9.04
C GLN A 26 -30.36 3.09 7.88
N LEU A 27 -29.90 4.31 8.18
CA LEU A 27 -29.40 5.24 7.16
C LEU A 27 -28.11 4.71 6.51
N CYS A 28 -27.20 4.12 7.29
CA CYS A 28 -26.00 3.49 6.77
C CYS A 28 -26.34 2.30 5.88
N LEU A 29 -27.30 1.45 6.28
CA LEU A 29 -27.73 0.31 5.48
C LEU A 29 -28.33 0.75 4.14
N LYS A 30 -29.18 1.79 4.12
CA LYS A 30 -29.72 2.38 2.89
C LYS A 30 -28.62 2.90 1.96
N ALA A 31 -27.67 3.67 2.51
CA ALA A 31 -26.53 4.17 1.74
C ALA A 31 -25.67 3.03 1.18
N VAL A 32 -25.44 1.97 1.96
CA VAL A 32 -24.74 0.76 1.50
C VAL A 32 -25.48 0.09 0.35
N ASP A 33 -26.80 -0.01 0.41
CA ASP A 33 -27.59 -0.60 -0.68
C ASP A 33 -27.50 0.24 -1.96
N GLU A 34 -27.50 1.57 -1.87
CA GLU A 34 -27.24 2.44 -3.04
C GLU A 34 -25.83 2.20 -3.63
N VAL A 35 -24.81 2.04 -2.78
CA VAL A 35 -23.44 1.67 -3.25
C VAL A 35 -23.43 0.30 -3.93
N LYS A 36 -24.12 -0.71 -3.38
CA LYS A 36 -24.21 -2.03 -4.00
C LYS A 36 -24.87 -1.98 -5.36
N THR A 37 -26.01 -1.27 -5.47
CA THR A 37 -26.69 -1.09 -6.77
C THR A 37 -25.78 -0.39 -7.77
N TRP A 38 -25.00 0.62 -7.35
CA TRP A 38 -24.02 1.24 -8.24
C TRP A 38 -22.96 0.23 -8.71
N ILE A 39 -22.40 -0.57 -7.78
CA ILE A 39 -21.40 -1.60 -8.08
C ILE A 39 -21.93 -2.63 -9.09
N GLU A 40 -23.17 -3.09 -8.93
CA GLU A 40 -23.81 -4.05 -9.85
C GLU A 40 -23.88 -3.52 -11.30
N ASN A 41 -24.02 -2.20 -11.46
CA ASN A 41 -24.09 -1.53 -12.76
C ASN A 41 -22.73 -0.96 -13.23
N ALA A 42 -21.65 -1.18 -12.48
CA ALA A 42 -20.33 -0.68 -12.83
C ALA A 42 -19.69 -1.45 -14.00
N ASP A 43 -18.67 -0.83 -14.59
CA ASP A 43 -17.86 -1.43 -15.66
C ASP A 43 -17.36 -2.83 -15.30
N ALA A 44 -17.20 -3.70 -16.31
CA ALA A 44 -16.76 -5.07 -16.11
C ALA A 44 -15.37 -5.15 -15.44
N ASN A 45 -14.43 -4.28 -15.80
CA ASN A 45 -13.09 -4.30 -15.18
C ASN A 45 -13.14 -3.87 -13.72
N PHE A 46 -13.99 -2.88 -13.40
CA PHE A 46 -14.23 -2.46 -12.02
C PHE A 46 -14.72 -3.64 -11.18
N ARG A 47 -15.73 -4.37 -11.67
CA ARG A 47 -16.31 -5.52 -10.97
C ARG A 47 -15.31 -6.67 -10.81
N LEU A 48 -14.56 -7.00 -11.86
CA LEU A 48 -13.52 -8.04 -11.81
C LEU A 48 -12.42 -7.77 -10.79
N GLU A 49 -12.02 -6.52 -10.60
CA GLU A 49 -11.02 -6.20 -9.59
C GLU A 49 -11.56 -6.32 -8.17
N ILE A 50 -12.78 -5.82 -7.92
CA ILE A 50 -13.32 -5.80 -6.56
C ILE A 50 -13.67 -7.21 -6.04
N GLU A 51 -13.91 -8.17 -6.94
CA GLU A 51 -14.06 -9.59 -6.63
C GLU A 51 -12.82 -10.19 -5.96
N GLN A 52 -11.64 -9.58 -6.13
CA GLN A 52 -10.40 -9.99 -5.47
C GLN A 52 -10.30 -9.52 -4.01
N GLY A 53 -11.33 -8.82 -3.52
CA GLY A 53 -11.40 -8.28 -2.17
C GLY A 53 -11.16 -6.78 -2.15
N LYS A 54 -12.24 -6.00 -2.04
CA LYS A 54 -12.21 -4.56 -1.82
C LYS A 54 -13.11 -4.17 -0.65
N MET A 55 -12.67 -3.20 0.15
CA MET A 55 -13.52 -2.60 1.17
C MET A 55 -14.17 -1.33 0.61
N PHE A 56 -15.48 -1.21 0.87
CA PHE A 56 -16.26 0.00 0.58
C PHE A 56 -16.80 0.56 1.88
N GLY A 57 -16.90 1.89 1.95
CA GLY A 57 -17.42 2.59 3.10
C GLY A 57 -18.38 3.70 2.69
N VAL A 58 -19.36 3.97 3.54
CA VAL A 58 -20.24 5.12 3.44
C VAL A 58 -20.13 5.97 4.69
N LEU A 59 -20.20 7.28 4.54
CA LEU A 59 -20.32 8.22 5.65
C LEU A 59 -21.60 9.04 5.45
N ILE A 60 -22.51 8.94 6.41
CA ILE A 60 -23.71 9.76 6.45
C ILE A 60 -23.30 11.19 6.81
N VAL A 61 -23.68 12.14 5.96
CA VAL A 61 -23.33 13.55 6.10
C VAL A 61 -24.55 14.42 5.90
N GLU A 62 -24.57 15.56 6.57
CA GLU A 62 -25.52 16.65 6.29
C GLU A 62 -24.77 17.73 5.51
N ASN A 63 -25.26 18.08 4.32
CA ASN A 63 -24.71 19.14 3.49
C ASN A 63 -25.82 20.13 3.16
N ASN A 64 -25.67 21.41 3.53
CA ASN A 64 -26.68 22.45 3.30
C ASN A 64 -28.10 22.06 3.78
N LYS A 65 -28.20 21.42 4.96
CA LYS A 65 -29.45 20.87 5.55
C LYS A 65 -30.07 19.69 4.78
N GLU A 66 -29.39 19.16 3.78
CA GLU A 66 -29.78 17.92 3.11
C GLU A 66 -29.00 16.75 3.70
N LEU A 67 -29.72 15.70 4.09
CA LEU A 67 -29.13 14.45 4.53
C LEU A 67 -28.73 13.61 3.32
N GLY A 68 -27.52 13.07 3.35
CA GLY A 68 -27.01 12.22 2.30
C GLY A 68 -25.83 11.39 2.79
N PHE A 69 -25.08 10.85 1.84
CA PHE A 69 -23.84 10.14 2.12
C PHE A 69 -22.76 10.46 1.10
N ILE A 70 -21.54 10.16 1.51
CA ILE A 70 -20.39 10.03 0.62
C ILE A 70 -19.92 8.59 0.66
N ALA A 71 -19.42 8.09 -0.47
CA ALA A 71 -18.90 6.73 -0.59
C ALA A 71 -17.39 6.76 -0.85
N GLY A 72 -16.67 5.81 -0.29
CA GLY A 72 -15.25 5.59 -0.54
C GLY A 72 -14.92 4.10 -0.65
N TYR A 73 -13.72 3.81 -1.13
CA TYR A 73 -13.18 2.46 -1.24
C TYR A 73 -11.72 2.43 -0.79
N SER A 74 -11.23 1.24 -0.43
CA SER A 74 -9.82 1.05 -0.04
C SER A 74 -8.89 1.05 -1.25
N GLY A 75 -7.78 1.80 -1.19
CA GLY A 75 -6.76 1.80 -2.25
C GLY A 75 -7.26 2.46 -3.54
N GLN A 76 -6.94 1.86 -4.68
CA GLN A 76 -7.33 2.31 -6.03
C GLN A 76 -8.01 1.18 -6.77
N ILE A 77 -8.98 1.49 -7.64
CA ILE A 77 -9.65 0.48 -8.47
C ILE A 77 -9.23 0.69 -9.93
N CYS A 78 -8.73 -0.36 -10.56
CA CYS A 78 -8.17 -0.40 -11.92
C CYS A 78 -7.03 0.59 -12.12
N GLY A 79 -6.18 0.77 -11.10
CA GLY A 79 -5.09 1.76 -11.10
C GLY A 79 -5.59 3.21 -11.15
N ARG A 80 -6.88 3.44 -10.88
CA ARG A 80 -7.53 4.74 -10.93
C ARG A 80 -8.01 5.18 -9.55
N SER A 81 -8.06 6.49 -9.39
CA SER A 81 -8.47 7.20 -8.17
C SER A 81 -9.64 8.17 -8.40
N ASP A 82 -10.15 8.27 -9.63
CA ASP A 82 -11.04 9.32 -10.13
C ASP A 82 -12.48 8.84 -10.45
N TRP A 83 -12.88 7.69 -9.90
CA TRP A 83 -14.23 7.16 -10.07
C TRP A 83 -15.28 8.14 -9.55
N GLN A 84 -16.07 8.73 -10.47
CA GLN A 84 -16.97 9.85 -10.15
C GLN A 84 -17.88 9.57 -8.95
N TYR A 85 -18.42 8.35 -8.83
CA TYR A 85 -19.33 7.95 -7.75
C TYR A 85 -18.75 8.06 -6.33
N TYR A 86 -17.43 8.02 -6.21
CA TYR A 86 -16.74 7.98 -4.94
C TYR A 86 -16.05 9.31 -4.63
N VAL A 87 -15.63 9.46 -3.38
CA VAL A 87 -14.76 10.58 -3.00
C VAL A 87 -13.44 10.48 -3.79
N PRO A 88 -12.95 11.58 -4.38
CA PRO A 88 -11.68 11.56 -5.09
C PRO A 88 -10.56 11.29 -4.10
N ALA A 89 -9.50 10.63 -4.55
CA ALA A 89 -8.31 10.51 -3.72
C ALA A 89 -7.75 11.91 -3.41
N VAL A 90 -7.32 12.09 -2.15
CA VAL A 90 -6.61 13.32 -1.74
C VAL A 90 -5.27 13.43 -2.50
N PHE A 91 -4.69 12.27 -2.86
CA PHE A 91 -3.42 12.18 -3.54
C PHE A 91 -3.34 10.90 -4.39
N ASP A 92 -2.89 11.02 -5.64
CA ASP A 92 -2.68 9.87 -6.53
C ASP A 92 -1.21 9.46 -6.56
N TYR A 93 -0.87 8.42 -5.80
CA TYR A 93 0.50 7.91 -5.71
C TYR A 93 0.92 7.04 -6.90
N LEU A 94 0.01 6.68 -7.81
CA LEU A 94 0.33 5.94 -9.04
C LEU A 94 0.50 6.84 -10.26
N GLN A 95 0.34 8.16 -10.11
CA GLN A 95 0.64 9.11 -11.18
C GLN A 95 2.07 8.84 -11.70
N PRO A 96 2.26 8.51 -13.00
CA PRO A 96 3.56 8.08 -13.52
C PRO A 96 4.70 9.07 -13.26
N ASP A 97 4.40 10.36 -13.40
CA ASP A 97 5.33 11.47 -13.16
C ASP A 97 5.11 12.13 -11.79
N GLY A 98 4.37 11.46 -10.89
CA GLY A 98 4.11 11.94 -9.54
C GLY A 98 5.29 11.67 -8.61
N TYR A 99 5.31 12.41 -7.49
CA TYR A 99 6.36 12.33 -6.46
C TYR A 99 6.72 10.89 -6.07
N PHE A 100 5.72 10.04 -5.81
CA PHE A 100 5.96 8.67 -5.36
C PHE A 100 6.58 7.80 -6.44
N LYS A 101 6.09 7.84 -7.68
CA LYS A 101 6.62 7.02 -8.78
C LYS A 101 8.04 7.42 -9.16
N GLN A 102 8.36 8.70 -9.12
CA GLN A 102 9.72 9.18 -9.35
C GLN A 102 10.69 8.67 -8.28
N HIS A 103 10.37 8.85 -6.99
CA HIS A 103 11.24 8.38 -5.92
C HIS A 103 11.29 6.84 -5.80
N GLU A 104 10.20 6.14 -6.10
CA GLU A 104 10.19 4.67 -6.21
C GLU A 104 11.18 4.19 -7.29
N ALA A 105 11.22 4.88 -8.44
CA ALA A 105 12.15 4.57 -9.52
C ALA A 105 13.61 4.85 -9.12
N GLU A 106 13.88 5.95 -8.41
CA GLU A 106 15.20 6.26 -7.86
C GLU A 106 15.70 5.18 -6.90
N ILE A 107 14.86 4.80 -5.92
CA ILE A 107 15.18 3.71 -4.97
C ILE A 107 15.41 2.39 -5.72
N SER A 108 14.57 2.09 -6.71
CA SER A 108 14.73 0.90 -7.54
C SER A 108 16.04 0.93 -8.34
N SER A 109 16.49 2.10 -8.80
CA SER A 109 17.77 2.26 -9.48
C SER A 109 18.94 2.00 -8.54
N ILE A 110 18.90 2.53 -7.31
CA ILE A 110 19.91 2.28 -6.29
C ILE A 110 20.00 0.78 -5.99
N ASN A 111 18.86 0.10 -5.81
CA ASN A 111 18.85 -1.34 -5.57
C ASN A 111 19.50 -2.14 -6.72
N LYS A 112 19.25 -1.74 -7.97
CA LYS A 112 19.89 -2.37 -9.14
C LYS A 112 21.40 -2.17 -9.13
N GLU A 113 21.87 -0.96 -8.80
CA GLU A 113 23.29 -0.65 -8.70
C GLU A 113 23.97 -1.47 -7.60
N ILE A 114 23.35 -1.57 -6.42
CA ILE A 114 23.83 -2.42 -5.33
C ILE A 114 23.97 -3.87 -5.80
N THR A 115 22.92 -4.42 -6.42
CA THR A 115 22.97 -5.79 -6.95
C THR A 115 24.12 -5.97 -7.96
N LEU A 116 24.32 -5.03 -8.88
CA LEU A 116 25.41 -5.11 -9.86
C LEU A 116 26.80 -5.10 -9.17
N LEU A 117 26.98 -4.27 -8.15
CA LEU A 117 28.24 -4.20 -7.40
C LEU A 117 28.46 -5.46 -6.55
N GLU A 118 27.40 -6.01 -5.95
CA GLU A 118 27.45 -7.23 -5.14
C GLU A 118 27.92 -8.47 -5.91
N TYR A 119 27.61 -8.51 -7.21
CA TYR A 119 27.99 -9.58 -8.13
C TYR A 119 29.10 -9.17 -9.11
N SER A 120 29.76 -8.02 -8.89
CA SER A 120 30.86 -7.59 -9.74
C SER A 120 32.08 -8.49 -9.58
N ASP A 121 32.77 -8.75 -10.70
CA ASP A 121 34.01 -9.53 -10.71
C ASP A 121 35.08 -8.92 -9.79
N ASP A 122 35.14 -7.58 -9.73
CA ASP A 122 36.07 -6.85 -8.85
C ASP A 122 35.83 -7.18 -7.38
N LYS A 123 34.58 -7.16 -6.92
CA LYS A 123 34.24 -7.51 -5.53
C LYS A 123 34.44 -9.00 -5.27
N ILE A 124 34.08 -9.87 -6.21
CA ILE A 124 34.31 -11.32 -6.09
C ILE A 124 35.81 -11.60 -5.94
N LYS A 125 36.63 -10.98 -6.78
CA LYS A 125 38.08 -11.11 -6.75
C LYS A 125 38.66 -10.54 -5.46
N ALA A 126 38.26 -9.35 -5.04
CA ALA A 126 38.72 -8.75 -3.78
C ALA A 126 38.40 -9.63 -2.56
N VAL A 127 37.23 -10.29 -2.54
CA VAL A 127 36.87 -11.24 -1.49
C VAL A 127 37.76 -12.49 -1.55
N ALA A 128 38.04 -13.03 -2.74
CA ALA A 128 38.93 -14.17 -2.89
C ALA A 128 40.37 -13.85 -2.47
N ASP A 129 40.91 -12.71 -2.91
CA ASP A 129 42.25 -12.24 -2.56
C ASP A 129 42.39 -12.05 -1.04
N LEU A 130 41.38 -11.47 -0.39
CA LEU A 130 41.33 -11.33 1.07
C LEU A 130 41.35 -12.69 1.78
N GLN A 131 40.56 -13.65 1.31
CA GLN A 131 40.52 -15.00 1.89
C GLN A 131 41.88 -15.70 1.76
N SER A 132 42.53 -15.61 0.59
CA SER A 132 43.86 -16.16 0.38
C SER A 132 44.91 -15.52 1.29
N ALA A 133 44.93 -14.19 1.39
CA ALA A 133 45.87 -13.47 2.25
C ALA A 133 45.68 -13.81 3.74
N CYS A 134 44.43 -13.91 4.21
CA CYS A 134 44.13 -14.35 5.58
C CYS A 134 44.64 -15.78 5.83
N HIS A 135 44.40 -16.70 4.90
CA HIS A 135 44.84 -18.09 5.03
C HIS A 135 46.37 -18.22 5.08
N GLU A 136 47.09 -17.49 4.22
CA GLU A 136 48.56 -17.47 4.23
C GLU A 136 49.10 -16.93 5.57
N ALA A 137 48.55 -15.83 6.06
CA ALA A 137 48.95 -15.25 7.35
C ALA A 137 48.69 -16.19 8.54
N GLU A 138 47.59 -16.93 8.52
CA GLU A 138 47.27 -17.95 9.53
C GLU A 138 48.30 -19.09 9.52
N LEU A 139 48.62 -19.61 8.33
CA LEU A 139 49.61 -20.67 8.15
C LEU A 139 51.01 -20.24 8.61
N GLU A 140 51.43 -19.02 8.30
CA GLU A 140 52.71 -18.48 8.77
C GLU A 140 52.74 -18.33 10.29
N THR A 141 51.66 -17.81 10.86
CA THR A 141 51.52 -17.65 12.31
C THR A 141 51.57 -19.01 13.02
N GLU A 142 50.93 -20.05 12.46
CA GLU A 142 50.95 -21.41 13.00
C GLU A 142 52.36 -22.03 12.93
N LYS A 143 53.02 -21.94 11.75
CA LYS A 143 54.41 -22.37 11.59
C LYS A 143 55.34 -21.70 12.60
N TYR A 144 55.18 -20.40 12.83
CA TYR A 144 55.99 -19.65 13.78
C TYR A 144 55.72 -20.06 15.24
N LYS A 145 54.46 -20.29 15.62
CA LYS A 145 54.09 -20.83 16.94
C LYS A 145 54.74 -22.19 17.18
N ASP A 146 54.71 -23.07 16.18
CA ASP A 146 55.30 -24.40 16.29
C ASP A 146 56.84 -24.38 16.32
N TYR A 147 57.46 -23.42 15.63
CA TYR A 147 58.89 -23.17 15.76
C TYR A 147 59.25 -22.77 17.19
N ILE A 148 58.55 -21.79 17.78
CA ILE A 148 58.81 -21.35 19.16
C ILE A 148 58.63 -22.49 20.18
N LYS A 149 57.64 -23.37 20.02
CA LYS A 149 57.46 -24.53 20.93
C LYS A 149 58.62 -25.54 20.88
N LYS A 150 59.44 -25.53 19.82
CA LYS A 150 60.56 -26.46 19.62
C LYS A 150 61.91 -25.86 20.04
N VAL A 151 61.96 -24.57 20.34
CA VAL A 151 63.13 -23.84 20.87
C VAL A 151 63.06 -23.83 22.39
#